data_AF-A0A6S7HJ71-F1
#
_entry.id   AF-A0A6S7HJ71-F1
#
_cell.length_a   1.000
_cell.length_b   1.000
_cell.length_c   1.000
_cell.angle_alpha   90.00
_cell.angle_beta   90.00
_cell.angle_gamma   90.00
#
_symmetry.space_group_name_H-M   'P 1'
#
loop_
_entity.id
_entity.type
_entity.pdbx_description
1 polymer ?
#
loop_
_entity_poly.entity_id
_entity_poly.type
_entity_poly.pdbx_seq_one_letter_code
_entity_poly.pdbx_strand_id
1 'polypeptide(L)'
;MPKRKVVSESDKAPKKKLKSDSNVAPKTFVSKLSFDSPEQCLRSLIYPTTLEDFLAKYWEKEPHFVRRNDNEYFKEFPTKVKLEETAKKEHLEWDKDLFLSQDENGTETLGAEGRATVKNIQKYFKEKLTVLFNKPHRFH
;
A
#
# COMPACT_ATOMS: atom_id res chain seq x y z
N MET A 1 53.40 40.69 28.13
CA MET A 1 52.68 40.20 26.92
C MET A 1 53.70 39.77 25.85
N PRO A 2 54.00 38.48 25.72
CA PRO A 2 54.72 37.97 24.54
C PRO A 2 53.84 37.04 23.69
N LYS A 3 54.05 37.15 22.38
CA LYS A 3 53.26 36.61 21.28
C LYS A 3 53.48 35.10 21.07
N ARG A 4 52.42 34.41 20.65
CA ARG A 4 52.39 32.99 20.22
C ARG A 4 53.43 32.69 19.15
N LYS A 5 54.20 31.61 19.35
CA LYS A 5 54.99 30.92 18.33
C LYS A 5 54.13 29.80 17.73
N VAL A 6 53.98 29.82 16.41
CA VAL A 6 53.47 28.70 15.60
C VAL A 6 54.63 27.72 15.42
N VAL A 7 54.40 26.44 15.72
CA VAL A 7 55.26 25.35 15.28
C VAL A 7 54.36 24.26 14.71
N SER A 8 54.49 24.06 13.42
CA SER A 8 54.11 22.85 12.69
C SER A 8 55.19 21.80 12.88
N GLU A 9 54.85 20.57 13.27
CA GLU A 9 55.67 19.42 12.93
C GLU A 9 54.81 18.17 12.76
N SER A 10 55.10 17.48 11.67
CA SER A 10 54.55 16.23 11.20
C SER A 10 55.03 15.05 12.05
N ASP A 11 54.13 14.12 12.39
CA ASP A 11 54.51 12.74 12.60
C ASP A 11 53.42 11.77 12.13
N LYS A 12 53.87 10.80 11.32
CA LYS A 12 53.06 9.76 10.66
C LYS A 12 52.75 8.63 11.65
N ALA A 13 51.48 8.26 11.75
CA ALA A 13 51.04 6.96 12.30
C ALA A 13 50.01 6.30 11.34
N PRO A 14 49.98 4.97 11.23
CA PRO A 14 49.45 4.28 10.07
C PRO A 14 47.91 4.22 10.07
N LYS A 15 47.28 4.72 9.00
CA LYS A 15 45.84 4.55 8.75
C LYS A 15 45.56 3.09 8.40
N LYS A 16 45.05 2.35 9.38
CA LYS A 16 44.49 1.00 9.25
C LYS A 16 43.37 1.04 8.18
N LYS A 17 43.59 0.38 7.04
CA LYS A 17 42.56 0.15 6.02
C LYS A 17 41.52 -0.79 6.61
N LEU A 18 40.33 -0.29 6.92
CA LEU A 18 39.15 -1.13 7.12
C LEU A 18 38.50 -1.33 5.75
N LYS A 19 38.74 -2.49 5.16
CA LYS A 19 37.93 -3.00 4.04
C LYS A 19 36.74 -3.77 4.61
N SER A 20 35.60 -3.54 3.96
CA SER A 20 34.44 -4.43 3.75
C SER A 20 33.76 -4.99 5.02
N ASP A 21 32.45 -4.92 5.19
CA ASP A 21 31.43 -5.37 4.26
C ASP A 21 30.15 -4.53 4.39
N SER A 22 29.73 -3.88 3.32
CA SER A 22 28.31 -3.58 3.11
C SER A 22 27.86 -4.29 1.84
N ASN A 23 28.03 -5.61 1.85
CA ASN A 23 27.35 -6.48 0.90
C ASN A 23 25.91 -6.66 1.41
N VAL A 24 25.09 -5.61 1.26
CA VAL A 24 23.64 -5.77 1.41
C VAL A 24 23.22 -6.55 0.18
N ALA A 25 23.10 -7.86 0.36
CA ALA A 25 22.62 -8.78 -0.66
C ALA A 25 21.41 -8.17 -1.38
N PRO A 26 21.29 -8.35 -2.72
CA PRO A 26 20.09 -7.93 -3.42
C PRO A 26 18.92 -8.67 -2.78
N LYS A 27 18.09 -7.92 -2.04
CA LYS A 27 16.93 -8.49 -1.34
C LYS A 27 16.11 -9.24 -2.36
N THR A 28 15.97 -10.53 -2.09
CA THR A 28 15.16 -11.53 -2.77
C THR A 28 13.89 -10.92 -3.33
N PHE A 29 13.59 -11.24 -4.59
CA PHE A 29 12.33 -10.94 -5.27
C PHE A 29 11.16 -11.19 -4.31
N VAL A 30 10.49 -10.11 -3.88
CA VAL A 30 9.33 -10.19 -2.99
C VAL A 30 8.13 -10.59 -3.85
N SER A 31 7.98 -11.91 -4.05
CA SER A 31 6.92 -12.49 -4.87
C SER A 31 5.51 -12.32 -4.29
N LYS A 32 5.37 -11.85 -3.04
CA LYS A 32 4.09 -11.75 -2.32
C LYS A 32 4.12 -10.59 -1.33
N LEU A 33 2.94 -10.11 -0.94
CA LEU A 33 2.81 -9.17 0.18
C LEU A 33 3.43 -9.76 1.46
N SER A 34 4.18 -8.94 2.18
CA SER A 34 4.88 -9.33 3.41
C SER A 34 4.25 -8.64 4.61
N PHE A 35 3.89 -9.38 5.65
CA PHE A 35 3.31 -8.81 6.88
C PHE A 35 4.24 -8.93 8.10
N ASP A 36 5.51 -9.31 7.90
CA ASP A 36 6.50 -9.50 8.97
C ASP A 36 6.82 -8.23 9.77
N SER A 37 6.75 -7.06 9.11
CA SER A 37 6.87 -5.76 9.77
C SER A 37 6.19 -4.66 8.93
N PRO A 38 5.85 -3.50 9.52
CA PRO A 38 5.25 -2.39 8.77
C PRO A 38 6.10 -1.94 7.57
N GLU A 39 7.43 -1.93 7.75
CA GLU A 39 8.36 -1.53 6.70
C GLU A 39 8.43 -2.55 5.55
N GLN A 40 8.37 -3.86 5.87
CA GLN A 40 8.33 -4.90 4.85
C GLN A 40 6.99 -4.93 4.11
N CYS A 41 5.88 -4.64 4.81
CA CYS A 41 4.57 -4.47 4.19
C CYS A 41 4.60 -3.37 3.14
N LEU A 42 5.08 -2.17 3.51
CA LEU A 42 5.17 -1.06 2.56
C LEU A 42 6.11 -1.39 1.39
N ARG A 43 7.29 -1.98 1.65
CA ARG A 43 8.21 -2.40 0.58
C ARG A 43 7.60 -3.40 -0.38
N SER A 44 6.88 -4.40 0.12
CA SER A 44 6.18 -5.37 -0.73
C SER A 44 5.08 -4.68 -1.55
N LEU A 45 4.29 -3.80 -0.92
CA LEU A 45 3.17 -3.09 -1.56
C LEU A 45 3.59 -2.24 -2.76
N ILE A 46 4.79 -1.65 -2.74
CA ILE A 46 5.31 -0.79 -3.81
C ILE A 46 6.35 -1.48 -4.71
N TYR A 47 6.71 -2.74 -4.42
CA TYR A 47 7.65 -3.52 -5.23
C TYR A 47 7.21 -3.55 -6.70
N PRO A 48 8.11 -3.34 -7.69
CA PRO A 48 9.57 -3.37 -7.60
C PRO A 48 10.25 -2.05 -7.19
N THR A 49 9.49 -0.99 -6.95
CA THR A 49 10.05 0.30 -6.55
C THR A 49 10.64 0.21 -5.14
N THR A 50 11.83 0.78 -4.95
CA THR A 50 12.43 0.85 -3.61
C THR A 50 11.67 1.86 -2.75
N LEU A 51 11.70 1.69 -1.43
CA LEU A 51 11.05 2.65 -0.53
C LEU A 51 11.69 4.03 -0.65
N GLU A 52 13.00 4.06 -0.82
CA GLU A 52 13.81 5.26 -0.96
C GLU A 52 13.45 6.02 -2.25
N ASP A 53 13.32 5.32 -3.38
CA ASP A 53 12.86 5.93 -4.64
C ASP A 53 11.41 6.40 -4.56
N PHE A 54 10.54 5.60 -3.94
CA PHE A 54 9.13 5.96 -3.77
C PHE A 54 8.97 7.28 -3.01
N LEU A 55 9.61 7.40 -1.85
CA LEU A 55 9.54 8.61 -1.02
C LEU A 55 10.21 9.82 -1.68
N ALA A 56 11.30 9.61 -2.41
CA ALA A 56 12.03 10.71 -3.04
C ALA A 56 11.30 11.27 -4.27
N LYS A 57 10.68 10.42 -5.09
CA LYS A 57 10.17 10.80 -6.42
C LYS A 57 8.65 10.86 -6.51
N TYR A 58 7.93 10.00 -5.79
CA TYR A 58 6.51 9.78 -6.03
C TYR A 58 5.63 10.27 -4.88
N TRP A 59 6.03 10.01 -3.63
CA TRP A 59 5.25 10.42 -2.46
C TRP A 59 4.93 11.90 -2.50
N GLU A 60 3.63 12.22 -2.54
CA GLU A 60 3.09 13.59 -2.61
C GLU A 60 3.61 14.46 -3.78
N LYS A 61 4.17 13.84 -4.82
CA LYS A 61 4.75 14.54 -5.98
C LYS A 61 4.10 14.11 -7.28
N GLU A 62 4.12 12.82 -7.55
CA GLU A 62 3.67 12.28 -8.84
C GLU A 62 2.94 10.94 -8.66
N PRO A 63 1.92 10.64 -9.48
CA PRO A 63 1.29 9.33 -9.50
C PRO A 63 2.32 8.23 -9.77
N HIS A 64 2.22 7.12 -9.03
CA HIS A 64 3.08 5.95 -9.21
C HIS A 64 2.28 4.74 -9.69
N PHE A 65 2.58 4.26 -10.91
CA PHE A 65 1.96 3.07 -11.47
C PHE A 65 2.91 1.87 -11.41
N VAL A 66 2.44 0.77 -10.83
CA VAL A 66 3.18 -0.49 -10.72
C VAL A 66 2.45 -1.58 -11.50
N ARG A 67 3.05 -2.04 -12.60
CA ARG A 67 2.57 -3.20 -13.34
C ARG A 67 3.15 -4.48 -12.75
N ARG A 68 2.27 -5.40 -12.33
CA ARG A 68 2.65 -6.74 -11.87
C ARG A 68 2.19 -7.77 -12.90
N ASN A 69 3.06 -8.74 -13.20
CA ASN A 69 2.72 -9.91 -14.00
C ASN A 69 2.44 -11.11 -13.08
N ASP A 70 1.68 -10.87 -12.01
CA ASP A 70 1.28 -11.87 -11.03
C ASP A 70 -0.15 -11.56 -10.56
N ASN A 71 -1.10 -12.38 -11.02
CA ASN A 71 -2.52 -12.23 -10.70
C ASN A 71 -2.84 -12.65 -9.25
N GLU A 72 -1.95 -13.41 -8.61
CA GLU A 72 -2.14 -13.93 -7.26
C GLU A 72 -1.61 -13.00 -6.17
N TYR A 73 -0.97 -11.88 -6.56
CA TYR A 73 -0.30 -10.97 -5.64
C TYR A 73 -1.23 -10.44 -4.53
N PHE A 74 -2.50 -10.18 -4.88
CA PHE A 74 -3.54 -9.69 -3.97
C PHE A 74 -4.64 -10.72 -3.70
N LYS A 75 -4.36 -12.02 -3.86
CA LYS A 75 -5.39 -13.07 -3.72
C LYS A 75 -6.12 -13.07 -2.36
N GLU A 76 -5.49 -12.54 -1.32
CA GLU A 76 -6.04 -12.46 0.04
C GLU A 76 -6.86 -11.19 0.28
N PHE A 77 -6.89 -10.26 -0.68
CA PHE A 77 -7.67 -9.02 -0.56
C PHE A 77 -9.17 -9.29 -0.75
N PRO A 78 -10.03 -8.41 -0.19
CA PRO A 78 -11.47 -8.56 -0.33
C PRO A 78 -11.91 -8.67 -1.79
N THR A 79 -12.53 -9.80 -2.12
CA THR A 79 -13.13 -10.04 -3.44
C THR A 79 -14.63 -9.78 -3.38
N LYS A 80 -15.28 -9.72 -4.54
CA LYS A 80 -16.75 -9.73 -4.64
C LYS A 80 -17.37 -10.89 -3.85
N VAL A 81 -16.76 -12.08 -3.91
CA VAL A 81 -17.24 -13.26 -3.18
C VAL A 81 -17.19 -13.00 -1.68
N LYS A 82 -16.09 -12.41 -1.17
CA LYS A 82 -15.95 -12.07 0.24
C LYS A 82 -16.98 -11.04 0.69
N LEU A 83 -17.28 -10.02 -0.13
CA LEU A 83 -18.35 -9.06 0.15
C LEU A 83 -19.72 -9.76 0.28
N GLU A 84 -20.05 -10.66 -0.64
CA GLU A 84 -21.31 -11.43 -0.58
C GLU A 84 -21.37 -12.35 0.65
N GLU A 85 -20.25 -12.96 1.04
CA GLU A 85 -20.16 -13.74 2.28
C GLU A 85 -20.37 -12.87 3.53
N THR A 86 -19.72 -11.70 3.58
CA THR A 86 -19.90 -10.74 4.67
C THR A 86 -21.36 -10.30 4.77
N ALA A 87 -22.02 -10.00 3.65
CA ALA A 87 -23.44 -9.64 3.63
C ALA A 87 -24.38 -10.76 4.12
N LYS A 88 -23.95 -12.03 4.08
CA LYS A 88 -24.71 -13.16 4.66
C LYS A 88 -24.51 -13.27 6.17
N LYS A 89 -23.27 -13.11 6.63
CA LYS A 89 -22.89 -13.30 8.03
C LYS A 89 -23.25 -12.09 8.90
N GLU A 90 -23.07 -10.89 8.34
CA GLU A 90 -23.16 -9.62 9.04
C GLU A 90 -24.40 -8.82 8.62
N HIS A 91 -24.73 -7.81 9.41
CA HIS A 91 -25.76 -6.84 9.09
C HIS A 91 -25.15 -5.60 8.42
N LEU A 92 -24.94 -5.66 7.12
CA LEU A 92 -24.49 -4.51 6.31
C LEU A 92 -25.66 -3.57 5.99
N GLU A 93 -25.42 -2.27 6.07
CA GLU A 93 -26.38 -1.22 5.75
C GLU A 93 -25.91 -0.36 4.57
N TRP A 94 -26.85 -0.02 3.69
CA TRP A 94 -26.61 1.01 2.68
C TRP A 94 -26.44 2.39 3.34
N ASP A 95 -25.71 3.28 2.67
CA ASP A 95 -25.35 4.62 3.12
C ASP A 95 -24.55 4.68 4.44
N LYS A 96 -24.02 3.53 4.88
CA LYS A 96 -23.16 3.39 6.06
C LYS A 96 -21.98 2.47 5.79
N ASP A 97 -22.28 1.21 5.46
CA ASP A 97 -21.29 0.19 5.18
C ASP A 97 -21.06 0.05 3.68
N LEU A 98 -22.12 0.14 2.87
CA LEU A 98 -22.05 0.14 1.41
C LEU A 98 -22.69 1.39 0.82
N PHE A 99 -22.12 1.89 -0.28
CA PHE A 99 -22.71 2.98 -1.07
C PHE A 99 -22.89 2.55 -2.52
N LEU A 100 -23.85 3.14 -3.22
CA LEU A 100 -24.06 2.93 -4.64
C LEU A 100 -23.65 4.14 -5.44
N SER A 101 -23.05 3.90 -6.60
CA SER A 101 -22.73 4.95 -7.54
C SER A 101 -22.90 4.50 -8.99
N GLN A 102 -23.26 5.45 -9.85
CA GLN A 102 -23.32 5.29 -11.30
C GLN A 102 -22.40 6.35 -11.94
N ASP A 103 -21.73 5.97 -13.03
CA ASP A 103 -20.84 6.85 -13.78
C ASP A 103 -21.31 6.95 -15.23
N GLU A 104 -22.53 7.44 -15.44
CA GLU A 104 -23.06 7.63 -16.79
C GLU A 104 -22.71 8.99 -17.42
N ASN A 105 -22.26 9.99 -16.63
CA ASN A 105 -21.71 11.27 -17.10
C ASN A 105 -21.05 12.07 -15.95
N GLY A 106 -20.43 11.38 -15.00
CA GLY A 106 -20.02 11.91 -13.70
C GLY A 106 -20.47 10.98 -12.58
N THR A 107 -19.68 10.87 -11.52
CA THR A 107 -19.96 10.01 -10.37
C THR A 107 -21.15 10.55 -9.58
N GLU A 108 -22.32 9.93 -9.76
CA GLU A 108 -23.50 10.18 -8.94
C GLU A 108 -23.59 9.14 -7.84
N THR A 109 -23.75 9.57 -6.59
CA THR A 109 -24.08 8.67 -5.47
C THR A 109 -25.59 8.46 -5.47
N LEU A 110 -26.00 7.20 -5.57
CA LEU A 110 -27.40 6.82 -5.58
C LEU A 110 -27.86 6.52 -4.16
N GLY A 111 -29.02 7.05 -3.77
CA GLY A 111 -29.64 6.72 -2.49
C GLY A 111 -30.06 5.26 -2.44
N ALA A 112 -29.60 4.54 -1.42
CA ALA A 112 -30.08 3.21 -1.11
C ALA A 112 -30.25 3.12 0.40
N GLU A 113 -31.40 2.62 0.84
CA GLU A 113 -31.71 2.58 2.27
C GLU A 113 -31.90 1.15 2.75
N GLY A 114 -31.61 0.97 4.04
CA GLY A 114 -31.82 -0.29 4.75
C GLY A 114 -30.72 -1.31 4.52
N ARG A 115 -31.07 -2.59 4.71
CA ARG A 115 -30.09 -3.68 4.74
C ARG A 115 -29.55 -4.01 3.36
N ALA A 116 -28.22 -4.07 3.26
CA ALA A 116 -27.51 -4.56 2.10
C ALA A 116 -27.47 -6.10 2.08
N THR A 117 -28.51 -6.70 1.51
CA THR A 117 -28.57 -8.15 1.30
C THR A 117 -27.79 -8.56 0.05
N VAL A 118 -27.34 -9.82 0.00
CA VAL A 118 -26.70 -10.40 -1.21
C VAL A 118 -27.57 -10.22 -2.45
N LYS A 119 -28.89 -10.38 -2.31
CA LYS A 119 -29.84 -10.21 -3.41
C LYS A 119 -29.77 -8.80 -3.99
N ASN A 120 -29.74 -7.78 -3.14
CA ASN A 120 -29.69 -6.39 -3.59
C ASN A 120 -28.32 -6.05 -4.19
N ILE A 121 -27.22 -6.50 -3.55
CA ILE A 121 -25.86 -6.32 -4.08
C ILE A 121 -25.74 -6.92 -5.50
N GLN A 122 -26.19 -8.17 -5.68
CA GLN A 122 -26.16 -8.83 -6.99
C GLN A 122 -27.07 -8.17 -8.02
N LYS A 123 -28.22 -7.64 -7.60
CA LYS A 123 -29.10 -6.84 -8.46
C LYS A 123 -28.37 -5.61 -9.00
N TYR A 124 -27.72 -4.83 -8.13
CA TYR A 124 -27.02 -3.61 -8.54
C TYR A 124 -25.83 -3.89 -9.47
N PHE A 125 -25.10 -4.99 -9.28
CA PHE A 125 -24.08 -5.41 -10.25
C PHE A 125 -24.66 -5.73 -11.63
N LYS A 126 -25.87 -6.32 -11.72
CA LYS A 126 -26.54 -6.59 -13.00
C LYS A 126 -27.02 -5.30 -13.67
N GLU A 127 -27.37 -4.30 -12.88
CA GLU A 127 -27.74 -2.95 -13.32
C GLU A 127 -26.52 -2.09 -13.69
N LYS A 128 -25.31 -2.67 -13.68
CA LYS A 128 -24.03 -1.98 -13.98
C LYS A 128 -23.72 -0.82 -13.03
N LEU A 129 -24.23 -0.87 -11.81
CA LEU A 129 -23.88 0.07 -10.75
C LEU A 129 -22.60 -0.34 -10.03
N THR A 130 -21.91 0.64 -9.47
CA THR A 130 -20.73 0.45 -8.61
C THR A 130 -21.17 0.36 -7.16
N VAL A 131 -20.69 -0.68 -6.46
CA VAL A 131 -20.86 -0.84 -5.01
C VAL A 131 -19.55 -0.45 -4.33
N LEU A 132 -19.58 0.56 -3.48
CA LEU A 132 -18.43 1.02 -2.70
C LEU A 132 -18.51 0.42 -1.28
N PHE A 133 -17.50 -0.35 -0.89
CA PHE A 133 -17.45 -0.96 0.45
C PHE A 133 -16.63 -0.09 1.41
N ASN A 134 -17.32 0.55 2.35
CA ASN A 134 -16.72 1.44 3.32
C ASN A 134 -16.17 0.68 4.55
N LYS A 135 -14.93 1.01 4.94
CA LYS A 135 -14.23 0.42 6.10
C LYS A 135 -14.29 -1.13 6.12
N PRO A 136 -13.87 -1.83 5.05
CA PRO A 136 -13.97 -3.28 4.94
C PRO A 136 -13.17 -4.02 6.02
N HIS A 137 -12.13 -3.39 6.58
CA HIS A 137 -11.29 -3.94 7.65
C HIS A 137 -12.05 -4.26 8.96
N ARG A 138 -13.30 -3.81 9.13
CA ARG A 138 -14.14 -4.15 10.29
C ARG A 138 -14.74 -5.56 10.20
N PHE A 139 -14.65 -6.21 9.05
CA PHE A 139 -15.31 -7.48 8.78
C PHE A 139 -14.24 -8.53 8.40
N HIS A 140 -14.29 -9.70 9.04
CA HIS A 140 -13.29 -10.77 8.90
C HIS A 140 -13.88 -12.04 8.27
#